data_AF-A0A3P6D8Y5-F1
#
_entry.id   AF-A0A3P6D8Y5-F1
#
_cell.length_a   1.000
_cell.length_b   1.000
_cell.length_c   1.000
_cell.angle_alpha   90.00
_cell.angle_beta   90.00
_cell.angle_gamma   90.00
#
_symmetry.space_group_name_H-M   'P 1'
#
loop_
_entity.id
_entity.type
_entity.pdbx_description
1 polymer ?
#
loop_
_entity_poly.entity_id
_entity_poly.type
_entity_poly.pdbx_seq_one_letter_code
_entity_poly.pdbx_strand_id
1 'polypeptide(L)'
;MSIMTIIPTCLWFLLVSSFTCANKADVYCLRDIYSQVKDPNRYLTSWVFGNTTSGYICNFSGVTCWHDDENRVLSIKLSGFGLEGEFPSGIMYCTGLVDLDLSRNNFYGALPSNMAALVPFLTTLDLSYNQFSGEIPASLSNIKFLNILMLQHNQFTCQLPPELASLPRLYKFSVADNQLAGPIPRFNQTTLSIGPENFANNEGLCGRPMDACVDPEEEIIRLGKMGAAVGAALLAPVGAFLDWFSINSRKKKQGDTRHRSLIFHIGD
;
A
#
# COMPACT_ATOMS: atom_id res chain seq x y z
N MET A 1 -61.70 -19.59 0.67
CA MET A 1 -60.61 -19.32 -0.30
C MET A 1 -59.31 -19.30 0.48
N SER A 2 -58.52 -20.36 0.36
CA SER A 2 -57.39 -20.63 1.25
C SER A 2 -56.17 -19.77 0.91
N ILE A 3 -55.51 -19.28 1.96
CA ILE A 3 -54.33 -18.39 1.95
C ILE A 3 -53.04 -19.09 1.42
N MET A 4 -53.15 -20.32 0.89
CA MET A 4 -52.01 -21.17 0.52
C MET A 4 -51.57 -21.10 -0.95
N THR A 5 -52.19 -20.29 -1.80
CA THR A 5 -51.83 -20.20 -3.24
C THR A 5 -51.18 -18.87 -3.65
N ILE A 6 -51.06 -17.89 -2.74
CA ILE A 6 -50.51 -16.56 -3.04
C ILE A 6 -48.99 -16.49 -2.77
N ILE A 7 -48.46 -17.38 -1.94
CA ILE A 7 -47.03 -17.39 -1.55
C ILE A 7 -46.11 -17.79 -2.72
N PRO A 8 -46.40 -18.82 -3.56
CA PRO A 8 -45.52 -19.18 -4.67
C PRO A 8 -45.51 -18.13 -5.78
N THR A 9 -46.64 -17.46 -6.03
CA THR A 9 -46.78 -16.47 -7.11
C THR A 9 -46.12 -15.15 -6.73
N CYS A 10 -46.29 -14.65 -5.50
CA CYS A 10 -45.57 -13.46 -5.05
C CYS A 10 -44.05 -13.69 -5.02
N LEU A 11 -43.58 -14.86 -4.56
CA LEU A 11 -42.15 -15.17 -4.58
C LEU A 11 -41.63 -15.29 -6.02
N TRP A 12 -42.41 -15.88 -6.93
CA TRP A 12 -42.04 -15.98 -8.33
C TRP A 12 -42.05 -14.62 -9.05
N PHE A 13 -43.02 -13.74 -8.78
CA PHE A 13 -43.04 -12.36 -9.29
C PHE A 13 -41.90 -11.50 -8.72
N LEU A 14 -41.55 -11.67 -7.43
CA LEU A 14 -40.39 -11.01 -6.82
C LEU A 14 -39.07 -11.50 -7.44
N LEU A 15 -38.95 -12.80 -7.69
CA LEU A 15 -37.80 -13.36 -8.39
C LEU A 15 -37.71 -12.81 -9.81
N VAL A 16 -38.76 -12.92 -10.63
CA VAL A 16 -38.77 -12.43 -12.02
C VAL A 16 -38.50 -10.92 -12.10
N SER A 17 -39.08 -10.11 -11.22
CA SER A 17 -38.79 -8.67 -11.18
C SER A 17 -37.35 -8.37 -10.79
N SER A 18 -36.78 -9.08 -9.81
CA SER A 18 -35.36 -8.96 -9.45
C SER A 18 -34.41 -9.34 -10.60
N PHE A 19 -34.74 -10.38 -11.38
CA PHE A 19 -33.98 -10.79 -12.57
C PHE A 19 -34.01 -9.73 -13.68
N THR A 20 -35.18 -9.14 -13.96
CA THR A 20 -35.28 -8.09 -15.00
C THR A 20 -34.60 -6.77 -14.61
N CYS A 21 -34.52 -6.46 -13.30
CA CYS A 21 -33.81 -5.29 -12.79
C CYS A 21 -32.29 -5.50 -12.79
N ALA A 22 -31.80 -6.67 -12.37
CA ALA A 22 -30.38 -7.02 -12.43
C ALA A 22 -29.85 -6.93 -13.87
N ASN A 23 -30.61 -7.43 -14.84
CA ASN A 23 -30.28 -7.36 -16.26
C ASN A 23 -30.19 -5.92 -16.84
N LYS A 24 -30.73 -4.92 -16.13
CA LYS A 24 -30.63 -3.49 -16.50
C LYS A 24 -29.56 -2.76 -15.70
N ALA A 25 -29.33 -3.14 -14.45
CA ALA A 25 -28.35 -2.51 -13.56
C ALA A 25 -26.92 -2.68 -14.09
N ASP A 26 -26.53 -3.88 -14.53
CA ASP A 26 -25.17 -4.13 -14.98
C ASP A 26 -24.90 -3.55 -16.38
N VAL A 27 -25.93 -3.49 -17.25
CA VAL A 27 -25.87 -2.71 -18.50
C VAL A 27 -25.65 -1.23 -18.19
N TYR A 28 -26.35 -0.68 -17.19
CA TYR A 28 -26.13 0.68 -16.73
C TYR A 28 -24.71 0.85 -16.17
N CYS A 29 -24.22 -0.09 -15.36
CA CYS A 29 -22.87 -0.09 -14.81
C CYS A 29 -21.81 0.07 -15.90
N LEU A 30 -21.82 -0.80 -16.91
CA LEU A 30 -20.83 -0.75 -18.00
C LEU A 30 -20.96 0.54 -18.83
N ARG A 31 -22.18 1.03 -19.06
CA ARG A 31 -22.40 2.30 -19.76
C ARG A 31 -21.87 3.50 -18.98
N ASP A 32 -22.06 3.49 -17.67
CA ASP A 32 -21.59 4.55 -16.78
C ASP A 32 -20.06 4.55 -16.72
N ILE A 33 -19.43 3.37 -16.56
CA ILE A 33 -17.97 3.20 -16.68
C ILE A 33 -17.47 3.74 -18.02
N TYR A 34 -18.09 3.32 -19.14
CA TYR A 34 -17.71 3.77 -20.48
C TYR A 34 -17.78 5.30 -20.65
N SER A 35 -18.68 5.98 -19.93
CA SER A 35 -18.77 7.44 -19.96
C SER A 35 -17.69 8.16 -19.13
N GLN A 36 -17.08 7.47 -18.15
CA GLN A 36 -16.06 8.02 -17.26
C GLN A 36 -14.63 7.77 -17.75
N VAL A 37 -14.43 6.73 -18.57
CA VAL A 37 -13.11 6.28 -19.04
C VAL A 37 -12.83 6.79 -20.45
N LYS A 38 -11.63 7.32 -20.67
CA LYS A 38 -11.12 7.64 -21.99
C LYS A 38 -10.37 6.43 -22.56
N ASP A 39 -10.71 6.06 -23.79
CA ASP A 39 -10.10 4.94 -24.51
C ASP A 39 -9.41 5.43 -25.79
N PRO A 40 -8.18 5.98 -25.69
CA PRO A 40 -7.45 6.53 -26.83
C PRO A 40 -7.10 5.45 -27.88
N ASN A 41 -6.94 4.20 -27.44
CA ASN A 41 -6.50 3.09 -28.26
C ASN A 41 -7.66 2.26 -28.86
N ARG A 42 -8.91 2.60 -28.53
CA ARG A 42 -10.13 1.97 -29.06
C ARG A 42 -10.28 0.47 -28.69
N TYR A 43 -9.79 0.05 -27.53
CA TYR A 43 -9.97 -1.32 -27.05
C TYR A 43 -11.41 -1.63 -26.61
N LEU A 44 -12.20 -0.61 -26.26
CA LEU A 44 -13.60 -0.75 -25.83
C LEU A 44 -14.59 -0.69 -27.00
N THR A 45 -14.14 -0.86 -28.25
CA THR A 45 -15.03 -0.81 -29.44
C THR A 45 -16.15 -1.84 -29.45
N SER A 46 -16.00 -2.96 -28.74
CA SER A 46 -17.06 -3.95 -28.58
C SER A 46 -18.18 -3.52 -27.63
N TRP A 47 -17.98 -2.47 -26.83
CA TRP A 47 -18.93 -1.96 -25.83
C TRP A 47 -20.05 -1.16 -26.51
N VAL A 48 -20.86 -1.85 -27.31
CA VAL A 48 -21.96 -1.27 -28.07
C VAL A 48 -23.26 -1.45 -27.29
N PHE A 49 -23.80 -0.35 -26.77
CA PHE A 49 -25.05 -0.34 -26.02
C PHE A 49 -26.27 -0.22 -26.94
N GLY A 50 -27.42 -0.73 -26.49
CA GLY A 50 -28.70 -0.63 -27.21
C GLY A 50 -29.24 -1.97 -27.74
N ASN A 51 -28.54 -3.07 -27.48
CA ASN A 51 -29.03 -4.42 -27.75
C ASN A 51 -29.95 -4.88 -26.62
N THR A 52 -30.99 -5.64 -26.96
CA THR A 52 -31.99 -6.18 -26.02
C THR A 52 -31.83 -7.68 -25.77
N THR A 53 -30.93 -8.37 -26.47
CA THR A 53 -30.64 -9.80 -26.26
C THR A 53 -30.00 -9.99 -24.89
N SER A 54 -30.49 -10.95 -24.11
CA SER A 54 -29.87 -11.28 -22.82
C SER A 54 -28.44 -11.81 -23.01
N GLY A 55 -27.53 -11.43 -22.12
CA GLY A 55 -26.11 -11.83 -22.18
C GLY A 55 -25.26 -11.05 -23.20
N TYR A 56 -25.82 -10.09 -23.94
CA TYR A 56 -25.03 -9.42 -25.00
C TYR A 56 -23.80 -8.66 -24.46
N ILE A 57 -23.87 -8.14 -23.24
CA ILE A 57 -22.74 -7.44 -22.60
C ILE A 57 -21.60 -8.40 -22.22
N CYS A 58 -21.85 -9.70 -22.18
CA CYS A 58 -20.85 -10.72 -21.89
C CYS A 58 -19.86 -10.91 -23.05
N ASN A 59 -20.19 -10.39 -24.24
CA ASN A 59 -19.30 -10.33 -25.39
C ASN A 59 -18.46 -9.04 -25.44
N PHE A 60 -18.58 -8.18 -24.43
CA PHE A 60 -17.74 -6.98 -24.35
C PHE A 60 -16.31 -7.37 -23.96
N SER A 61 -15.33 -6.80 -24.65
CA SER A 61 -13.92 -6.95 -24.37
C SER A 61 -13.65 -6.68 -22.89
N GLY A 62 -13.04 -7.67 -22.23
CA GLY A 62 -12.70 -7.59 -20.80
C GLY A 62 -13.87 -7.82 -19.84
N VAL A 63 -15.08 -8.13 -20.31
CA VAL A 63 -16.23 -8.44 -19.44
C VAL A 63 -16.43 -9.94 -19.39
N THR A 64 -16.67 -10.48 -18.19
CA THR A 64 -17.12 -11.86 -18.00
C THR A 64 -18.37 -11.83 -17.13
N CYS A 65 -19.40 -12.56 -17.55
CA CYS A 65 -20.66 -12.67 -16.84
C CYS A 65 -20.71 -13.93 -15.96
N TRP A 66 -21.68 -13.97 -15.04
CA TRP A 66 -21.97 -15.16 -14.26
C TRP A 66 -22.43 -16.34 -15.13
N HIS A 67 -23.22 -16.05 -16.16
CA HIS A 67 -23.67 -16.99 -17.19
C HIS A 67 -23.78 -16.24 -18.52
N ASP A 68 -23.54 -16.93 -19.65
CA ASP A 68 -23.42 -16.30 -20.98
C ASP A 68 -24.74 -15.71 -21.51
N ASP A 69 -25.88 -16.10 -20.94
CA ASP A 69 -27.22 -15.68 -21.35
C ASP A 69 -27.88 -14.69 -20.35
N GLU A 70 -27.13 -14.18 -19.38
CA GLU A 70 -27.61 -13.20 -18.40
C GLU A 70 -26.73 -11.95 -18.42
N ASN A 71 -27.34 -10.76 -18.39
CA ASN A 71 -26.61 -9.49 -18.28
C ASN A 71 -26.18 -9.27 -16.83
N ARG A 72 -25.34 -10.16 -16.31
CA ARG A 72 -24.85 -10.13 -14.93
C ARG A 72 -23.33 -10.21 -14.91
N VAL A 73 -22.70 -9.06 -14.72
CA VAL A 73 -21.24 -8.90 -14.70
C VAL A 73 -20.67 -9.55 -13.44
N LEU A 74 -19.69 -10.42 -13.66
CA LEU A 74 -18.94 -11.09 -12.60
C LEU A 74 -17.51 -10.54 -12.51
N SER A 75 -16.89 -10.28 -13.66
CA SER A 75 -15.51 -9.77 -13.73
C SER A 75 -15.35 -8.73 -14.82
N ILE A 76 -14.50 -7.73 -14.54
CA ILE A 76 -14.04 -6.72 -15.50
C ILE A 76 -12.51 -6.74 -15.48
N LYS A 77 -11.90 -7.09 -16.63
CA LYS A 77 -10.45 -7.17 -16.85
C LYS A 77 -10.06 -6.34 -18.05
N LEU A 78 -9.56 -5.14 -17.79
CA LEU A 78 -9.18 -4.14 -18.78
C LEU A 78 -7.67 -3.86 -18.74
N SER A 79 -6.87 -4.83 -18.31
CA SER A 79 -5.43 -4.67 -18.14
C SER A 79 -4.75 -4.33 -19.47
N GLY A 80 -3.88 -3.31 -19.48
CA GLY A 80 -3.05 -3.02 -20.65
C GLY A 80 -3.76 -2.32 -21.81
N PHE A 81 -4.96 -1.79 -21.61
CA PHE A 81 -5.75 -1.15 -22.69
C PHE A 81 -5.30 0.31 -22.94
N GLY A 82 -4.46 0.86 -22.06
CA GLY A 82 -4.02 2.27 -22.12
C GLY A 82 -5.15 3.24 -21.79
N LEU A 83 -6.13 2.80 -21.00
CA LEU A 83 -7.28 3.59 -20.57
C LEU A 83 -6.83 4.73 -19.65
N GLU A 84 -7.50 5.87 -19.74
CA GLU A 84 -7.24 7.06 -18.94
C GLU A 84 -8.51 7.50 -18.19
N GLY A 85 -8.33 8.18 -17.07
CA GLY A 85 -9.42 8.71 -16.24
C GLY A 85 -9.15 8.52 -14.76
N GLU A 86 -10.12 8.88 -13.92
CA GLU A 86 -10.11 8.53 -12.51
C GLU A 86 -10.68 7.12 -12.29
N PHE A 87 -10.73 6.66 -11.04
CA PHE A 87 -11.38 5.40 -10.71
C PHE A 87 -12.87 5.44 -11.12
N PRO A 88 -13.35 4.52 -11.97
CA PRO A 88 -14.69 4.61 -12.54
C PRO A 88 -15.75 4.24 -11.50
N SER A 89 -16.34 5.25 -10.87
CA SER A 89 -17.33 5.11 -9.79
C SER A 89 -18.60 4.36 -10.20
N GLY A 90 -18.91 4.33 -11.51
CA GLY A 90 -20.01 3.55 -12.09
C GLY A 90 -19.95 2.05 -11.78
N ILE A 91 -18.77 1.56 -11.36
CA ILE A 91 -18.59 0.19 -10.86
C ILE A 91 -19.57 -0.19 -9.74
N MET A 92 -20.06 0.80 -8.98
CA MET A 92 -21.02 0.56 -7.88
C MET A 92 -22.35 -0.03 -8.34
N TYR A 93 -22.68 0.08 -9.63
CA TYR A 93 -23.89 -0.50 -10.20
C TYR A 93 -23.70 -1.96 -10.61
N CYS A 94 -22.46 -2.47 -10.69
CA CYS A 94 -22.14 -3.87 -10.98
C CYS A 94 -22.26 -4.71 -9.70
N THR A 95 -23.49 -4.96 -9.25
CA THR A 95 -23.77 -5.53 -7.92
C THR A 95 -23.22 -6.95 -7.70
N GLY A 96 -22.91 -7.67 -8.78
CA GLY A 96 -22.34 -9.01 -8.74
C GLY A 96 -20.82 -9.10 -8.93
N LEU A 97 -20.12 -7.96 -9.03
CA LEU A 97 -18.70 -7.94 -9.38
C LEU A 97 -17.82 -8.54 -8.27
N VAL A 98 -16.98 -9.51 -8.64
CA VAL A 98 -16.03 -10.17 -7.72
C VAL A 98 -14.57 -10.03 -8.12
N ASP A 99 -14.28 -9.66 -9.37
CA ASP A 99 -12.90 -9.54 -9.89
C ASP A 99 -12.77 -8.29 -10.77
N LEU A 100 -11.96 -7.33 -10.33
CA LEU A 100 -11.68 -6.08 -11.02
C LEU A 100 -10.17 -5.95 -11.27
N ASP A 101 -9.79 -5.95 -12.54
CA ASP A 101 -8.42 -5.71 -13.00
C ASP A 101 -8.40 -4.51 -13.95
N LEU A 102 -7.85 -3.40 -13.47
CA LEU A 102 -7.59 -2.17 -14.22
C LEU A 102 -6.08 -1.91 -14.37
N SER A 103 -5.25 -2.93 -14.15
CA SER A 103 -3.81 -2.79 -14.11
C SER A 103 -3.20 -2.35 -15.45
N ARG A 104 -1.98 -1.81 -15.44
CA ARG A 104 -1.24 -1.45 -16.67
C ARG A 104 -2.01 -0.48 -17.57
N ASN A 105 -2.62 0.54 -16.98
CA ASN A 105 -3.33 1.60 -17.68
C ASN A 105 -2.75 2.97 -17.25
N ASN A 106 -3.44 4.04 -17.63
CA ASN A 106 -3.09 5.41 -17.29
C ASN A 106 -4.14 6.04 -16.37
N PHE A 107 -4.78 5.26 -15.50
CA PHE A 107 -5.71 5.81 -14.50
C PHE A 107 -4.97 6.67 -13.48
N TYR A 108 -5.58 7.77 -13.05
CA TYR A 108 -4.96 8.77 -12.18
C TYR A 108 -5.92 9.25 -11.09
N GLY A 109 -5.47 10.18 -10.25
CA GLY A 109 -6.26 10.76 -9.16
C GLY A 109 -6.30 9.85 -7.93
N ALA A 110 -7.11 10.25 -6.94
CA ALA A 110 -7.23 9.52 -5.69
C ALA A 110 -8.26 8.39 -5.80
N LEU A 111 -8.06 7.31 -5.03
CA LEU A 111 -9.10 6.31 -4.86
C LEU A 111 -10.26 6.89 -4.02
N PRO A 112 -11.52 6.57 -4.36
CA PRO A 112 -12.67 6.98 -3.55
C PRO A 112 -12.53 6.55 -2.09
N SER A 113 -12.78 7.46 -1.15
CA SER A 113 -12.63 7.16 0.29
C SER A 113 -13.56 6.03 0.76
N ASN A 114 -14.66 5.79 0.05
CA ASN A 114 -15.69 4.79 0.33
C ASN A 114 -15.60 3.53 -0.55
N MET A 115 -14.40 3.04 -0.89
CA MET A 115 -14.18 1.84 -1.71
C MET A 115 -15.10 0.66 -1.37
N ALA A 116 -15.27 0.32 -0.09
CA ALA A 116 -16.12 -0.81 0.30
C ALA A 116 -17.61 -0.63 -0.04
N ALA A 117 -18.10 0.60 -0.19
CA ALA A 117 -19.47 0.85 -0.66
C ALA A 117 -19.59 0.66 -2.18
N LEU A 118 -18.53 0.95 -2.93
CA LEU A 118 -18.50 0.82 -4.39
C LEU A 118 -18.31 -0.64 -4.81
N VAL A 119 -17.48 -1.39 -4.09
CA VAL A 119 -17.05 -2.74 -4.48
C VAL A 119 -17.05 -3.74 -3.31
N PRO A 120 -18.20 -3.94 -2.63
CA PRO A 120 -18.28 -4.69 -1.37
C PRO A 120 -17.94 -6.18 -1.47
N PHE A 121 -18.05 -6.78 -2.67
CA PHE A 121 -17.93 -8.23 -2.88
C PHE A 121 -16.66 -8.65 -3.62
N LEU A 122 -15.72 -7.73 -3.86
CA LEU A 122 -14.49 -8.07 -4.57
C LEU A 122 -13.67 -9.11 -3.81
N THR A 123 -13.17 -10.07 -4.59
CA THR A 123 -12.15 -11.04 -4.22
C THR A 123 -10.78 -10.66 -4.78
N THR A 124 -10.77 -9.96 -5.92
CA THR A 124 -9.56 -9.45 -6.55
C THR A 124 -9.75 -7.98 -6.90
N LEU A 125 -8.77 -7.16 -6.51
CA LEU A 125 -8.61 -5.79 -6.95
C LEU A 125 -7.16 -5.59 -7.41
N ASP A 126 -6.97 -5.45 -8.72
CA ASP A 126 -5.67 -5.12 -9.32
C ASP A 126 -5.72 -3.74 -9.97
N LEU A 127 -5.02 -2.79 -9.36
CA LEU A 127 -4.86 -1.41 -9.83
C LEU A 127 -3.38 -1.10 -10.14
N SER A 128 -2.54 -2.13 -10.19
CA SER A 128 -1.09 -1.95 -10.33
C SER A 128 -0.71 -1.35 -11.68
N TYR A 129 0.46 -0.71 -11.75
CA TYR A 129 0.95 -0.05 -12.96
C TYR A 129 -0.05 0.99 -13.52
N ASN A 130 -0.37 1.98 -12.68
CA ASN A 130 -1.19 3.13 -13.03
C ASN A 130 -0.53 4.41 -12.46
N GLN A 131 -1.29 5.50 -12.41
CA GLN A 131 -0.88 6.80 -11.88
C GLN A 131 -1.80 7.25 -10.72
N PHE A 132 -2.42 6.29 -10.00
CA PHE A 132 -3.25 6.62 -8.84
C PHE A 132 -2.38 7.27 -7.75
N SER A 133 -2.94 8.25 -7.05
CA SER A 133 -2.23 9.11 -6.10
C SER A 133 -3.01 9.31 -4.80
N GLY A 134 -2.43 10.02 -3.84
CA GLY A 134 -3.04 10.25 -2.54
C GLY A 134 -2.98 9.03 -1.63
N GLU A 135 -3.86 8.98 -0.63
CA GLU A 135 -3.84 7.91 0.39
C GLU A 135 -4.55 6.65 -0.09
N ILE A 136 -4.09 5.48 0.39
CA ILE A 136 -4.83 4.23 0.24
C ILE A 136 -6.03 4.27 1.20
N PRO A 137 -7.29 4.19 0.72
CA PRO A 137 -8.45 4.32 1.60
C PRO A 137 -8.55 3.18 2.62
N ALA A 138 -8.66 3.53 3.91
CA ALA A 138 -8.87 2.56 4.98
C ALA A 138 -10.13 1.69 4.77
N SER A 139 -11.13 2.20 4.03
CA SER A 139 -12.34 1.45 3.68
C SER A 139 -12.08 0.17 2.88
N LEU A 140 -10.94 0.03 2.21
CA LEU A 140 -10.53 -1.24 1.58
C LEU A 140 -10.50 -2.42 2.57
N SER A 141 -10.20 -2.14 3.85
CA SER A 141 -10.23 -3.15 4.92
C SER A 141 -11.64 -3.72 5.21
N ASN A 142 -12.70 -3.06 4.72
CA ASN A 142 -14.08 -3.51 4.86
C ASN A 142 -14.56 -4.44 3.73
N ILE A 143 -13.76 -4.65 2.69
CA ILE A 143 -14.04 -5.62 1.63
C ILE A 143 -13.62 -7.01 2.13
N LYS A 144 -14.47 -7.64 2.95
CA LYS A 144 -14.11 -8.86 3.71
C LYS A 144 -13.83 -10.10 2.83
N PHE A 145 -14.18 -10.04 1.55
CA PHE A 145 -13.96 -11.11 0.58
C PHE A 145 -12.62 -10.99 -0.16
N LEU A 146 -11.87 -9.91 0.06
CA LEU A 146 -10.66 -9.60 -0.70
C LEU A 146 -9.55 -10.61 -0.41
N ASN A 147 -9.09 -11.26 -1.47
CA ASN A 147 -8.04 -12.26 -1.49
C ASN A 147 -6.74 -11.70 -2.10
N ILE A 148 -6.88 -10.86 -3.13
CA ILE A 148 -5.80 -10.27 -3.91
C ILE A 148 -5.97 -8.75 -3.92
N LEU A 149 -4.95 -8.00 -3.50
CA LEU A 149 -4.87 -6.55 -3.58
C LEU A 149 -3.52 -6.12 -4.16
N MET A 150 -3.51 -5.65 -5.40
CA MET A 150 -2.30 -5.23 -6.10
C MET A 150 -2.36 -3.73 -6.37
N LEU A 151 -1.48 -2.96 -5.74
CA LEU A 151 -1.41 -1.50 -5.81
C LEU A 151 -0.01 -1.00 -6.24
N GLN A 152 0.91 -1.91 -6.54
CA GLN A 152 2.29 -1.57 -6.88
C GLN A 152 2.41 -0.76 -8.16
N HIS A 153 3.48 0.02 -8.29
CA HIS A 153 3.70 0.95 -9.41
C HIS A 153 2.55 1.95 -9.56
N ASN A 154 2.38 2.77 -8.53
CA ASN A 154 1.47 3.92 -8.51
C ASN A 154 2.18 5.10 -7.80
N GLN A 155 1.43 6.12 -7.41
CA GLN A 155 1.91 7.33 -6.74
C GLN A 155 1.23 7.48 -5.36
N PHE A 156 0.87 6.38 -4.70
CA PHE A 156 0.25 6.43 -3.38
C PHE A 156 1.22 7.00 -2.33
N THR A 157 0.70 7.85 -1.47
CA THR A 157 1.44 8.58 -0.42
C THR A 157 0.90 8.25 0.96
N CYS A 158 1.52 8.83 2.00
CA CYS A 158 1.14 8.67 3.40
C CYS A 158 1.31 7.22 3.90
N GLN A 159 0.64 6.89 5.00
CA GLN A 159 0.77 5.61 5.68
C GLN A 159 -0.15 4.54 5.08
N LEU A 160 0.27 3.29 5.16
CA LEU A 160 -0.61 2.15 4.95
C LEU A 160 -1.67 2.11 6.06
N PRO A 161 -2.97 2.01 5.73
CA PRO A 161 -4.01 1.83 6.74
C PRO A 161 -3.74 0.56 7.57
N PRO A 162 -3.58 0.67 8.90
CA PRO A 162 -3.33 -0.48 9.77
C PRO A 162 -4.40 -1.57 9.66
N GLU A 163 -5.64 -1.18 9.34
CA GLU A 163 -6.79 -2.08 9.20
C GLU A 163 -6.63 -3.07 8.05
N LEU A 164 -5.79 -2.79 7.05
CA LEU A 164 -5.51 -3.74 5.95
C LEU A 164 -4.90 -5.05 6.47
N ALA A 165 -4.15 -5.01 7.57
CA ALA A 165 -3.60 -6.20 8.21
C ALA A 165 -4.67 -7.12 8.82
N SER A 166 -5.91 -6.63 8.96
CA SER A 166 -7.05 -7.39 9.50
C SER A 166 -7.92 -8.07 8.44
N LEU A 167 -7.58 -7.92 7.15
CA LEU A 167 -8.33 -8.56 6.07
C LEU A 167 -8.24 -10.09 6.18
N PRO A 168 -9.37 -10.79 6.37
CA PRO A 168 -9.35 -12.19 6.83
C PRO A 168 -8.96 -13.20 5.74
N ARG A 169 -8.98 -12.81 4.47
CA ARG A 169 -8.75 -13.70 3.32
C ARG A 169 -7.59 -13.30 2.43
N LEU A 170 -6.95 -12.16 2.72
CA LEU A 170 -5.89 -11.62 1.88
C LEU A 170 -4.69 -12.57 1.89
N TYR A 171 -4.36 -13.14 0.73
CA TYR A 171 -3.22 -14.05 0.55
C TYR A 171 -2.19 -13.51 -0.46
N LYS A 172 -2.56 -12.51 -1.26
CA LYS A 172 -1.67 -11.84 -2.22
C LYS A 172 -1.82 -10.33 -2.12
N PHE A 173 -0.71 -9.64 -1.87
CA PHE A 173 -0.70 -8.21 -1.61
C PHE A 173 0.61 -7.59 -2.10
N SER A 174 0.53 -6.44 -2.77
CA SER A 174 1.73 -5.63 -3.05
C SER A 174 1.40 -4.14 -3.15
N VAL A 175 2.28 -3.33 -2.56
CA VAL A 175 2.27 -1.86 -2.58
C VAL A 175 3.65 -1.32 -2.97
N ALA A 176 4.51 -2.16 -3.51
CA ALA A 176 5.85 -1.78 -3.95
C ALA A 176 5.80 -0.63 -4.98
N ASP A 177 6.90 0.11 -5.11
CA ASP A 177 7.02 1.16 -6.12
C ASP A 177 5.92 2.22 -5.99
N ASN A 178 5.86 2.84 -4.81
CA ASN A 178 4.97 3.95 -4.46
C ASN A 178 5.75 4.99 -3.63
N GLN A 179 5.07 5.95 -3.02
CA GLN A 179 5.63 7.01 -2.19
C GLN A 179 5.13 6.90 -0.74
N LEU A 180 4.90 5.67 -0.28
CA LEU A 180 4.36 5.40 1.05
C LEU A 180 5.42 5.62 2.14
N ALA A 181 4.96 5.98 3.32
CA ALA A 181 5.80 6.25 4.48
C ALA A 181 5.23 5.70 5.79
N GLY A 182 6.08 5.57 6.80
CA GLY A 182 5.69 5.14 8.14
C GLY A 182 5.74 3.63 8.35
N PRO A 183 5.23 3.15 9.50
CA PRO A 183 5.36 1.76 9.90
C PRO A 183 4.48 0.83 9.06
N ILE A 184 5.05 -0.29 8.62
CA ILE A 184 4.32 -1.37 7.96
C ILE A 184 3.36 -2.02 8.98
N PRO A 185 2.06 -2.15 8.65
CA PRO A 185 1.09 -2.85 9.49
C PRO A 185 1.50 -4.31 9.76
N ARG A 186 1.18 -4.81 10.95
CA ARG A 186 1.53 -6.19 11.34
C ARG A 186 0.55 -7.19 10.74
N PHE A 187 0.82 -7.64 9.52
CA PHE A 187 0.10 -8.73 8.88
C PHE A 187 0.28 -10.04 9.65
N ASN A 188 -0.77 -10.86 9.70
CA ASN A 188 -0.69 -12.17 10.32
C ASN A 188 0.16 -13.13 9.45
N GLN A 189 1.40 -13.36 9.88
CA GLN A 189 2.38 -14.18 9.17
C GLN A 189 1.98 -15.66 9.02
N THR A 190 0.96 -16.12 9.75
CA THR A 190 0.47 -17.52 9.64
C THR A 190 -0.45 -17.73 8.44
N THR A 191 -1.10 -16.69 7.95
CA THR A 191 -2.05 -16.74 6.83
C THR A 191 -1.52 -16.11 5.57
N LEU A 192 -0.46 -15.30 5.68
CA LEU A 192 0.05 -14.48 4.59
C LEU A 192 1.56 -14.30 4.72
N SER A 193 2.32 -14.96 3.84
CA SER A 193 3.76 -14.76 3.71
C SER A 193 4.00 -13.55 2.79
N ILE A 194 3.89 -12.32 3.33
CA ILE A 194 4.32 -11.12 2.60
C ILE A 194 5.82 -10.95 2.79
N GLY A 195 6.59 -11.17 1.73
CA GLY A 195 8.01 -10.85 1.73
C GLY A 195 8.28 -9.35 1.53
N PRO A 196 9.52 -8.90 1.78
CA PRO A 196 9.91 -7.49 1.64
C PRO A 196 9.72 -6.94 0.23
N GLU A 197 9.70 -7.79 -0.81
CA GLU A 197 9.45 -7.41 -2.19
C GLU A 197 8.12 -6.69 -2.40
N ASN A 198 7.10 -6.97 -1.58
CA ASN A 198 5.78 -6.37 -1.68
C ASN A 198 5.73 -4.93 -1.13
N PHE A 199 6.80 -4.48 -0.47
CA PHE A 199 6.94 -3.15 0.11
C PHE A 199 8.14 -2.39 -0.48
N ALA A 200 8.89 -3.01 -1.40
CA ALA A 200 10.10 -2.45 -1.99
C ALA A 200 9.83 -1.09 -2.66
N ASN A 201 10.88 -0.28 -2.80
CA ASN A 201 10.82 1.01 -3.48
C ASN A 201 9.76 1.97 -2.91
N ASN A 202 9.59 1.95 -1.58
CA ASN A 202 8.89 2.97 -0.80
C ASN A 202 9.85 3.47 0.29
N GLU A 203 10.63 4.52 -0.01
CA GLU A 203 11.75 4.95 0.87
C GLU A 203 11.32 5.29 2.30
N GLY A 204 10.08 5.73 2.50
CA GLY A 204 9.56 6.09 3.81
C GLY A 204 9.02 4.92 4.63
N LEU A 205 8.85 3.73 4.06
CA LEU A 205 8.29 2.58 4.78
C LEU A 205 9.35 1.93 5.67
N CYS A 206 8.93 1.53 6.87
CA CYS A 206 9.79 0.90 7.86
C CYS A 206 9.03 -0.12 8.72
N GLY A 207 9.74 -0.95 9.48
CA GLY A 207 9.18 -2.05 10.25
C GLY A 207 9.09 -3.35 9.44
N ARG A 208 8.92 -4.48 10.14
CA ARG A 208 8.94 -5.81 9.49
C ARG A 208 7.88 -5.90 8.38
N PRO A 209 8.23 -6.44 7.19
CA PRO A 209 9.45 -7.18 6.87
C PRO A 209 10.67 -6.34 6.43
N MET A 210 10.56 -5.01 6.39
CA MET A 210 11.65 -4.08 6.07
C MET A 210 12.50 -3.74 7.30
N ASP A 211 13.48 -2.84 7.12
CA ASP A 211 14.31 -2.31 8.20
C ASP A 211 13.48 -1.65 9.29
N ALA A 212 13.93 -1.75 10.55
CA ALA A 212 13.22 -1.17 11.68
C ALA A 212 13.05 0.35 11.52
N CYS A 213 11.89 0.86 11.96
CA CYS A 213 11.67 2.29 12.03
C CYS A 213 12.69 2.95 12.97
N VAL A 214 13.35 3.99 12.50
CA VAL A 214 14.26 4.80 13.31
C VAL A 214 13.43 5.81 14.08
N ASP A 215 13.56 5.81 15.40
CA ASP A 215 12.97 6.85 16.24
C ASP A 215 13.80 8.15 16.06
N PRO A 216 13.20 9.31 15.76
CA PRO A 216 13.93 10.55 15.56
C PRO A 216 14.88 10.91 16.73
N GLU A 217 14.52 10.53 17.95
CA GLU A 217 15.38 10.72 19.13
C GLU A 217 16.63 9.83 19.11
N GLU A 218 16.50 8.61 18.57
CA GLU A 218 17.60 7.66 18.45
C GLU A 218 18.62 8.10 17.37
N GLU A 219 18.16 8.80 16.33
CA GLU A 219 19.03 9.39 15.31
C GLU A 219 19.90 10.53 15.88
N ILE A 220 19.30 11.41 16.70
CA ILE A 220 20.05 12.47 17.42
C ILE A 220 21.08 11.85 18.37
N ILE A 221 20.71 10.78 19.09
CA ILE A 221 21.64 10.05 19.97
C ILE A 221 22.77 9.41 19.16
N ARG A 222 22.48 8.82 17.99
CA ARG A 222 23.52 8.25 17.11
C ARG A 222 24.48 9.32 16.58
N LEU A 223 23.96 10.46 16.10
CA LEU A 223 24.79 11.60 15.69
C LEU A 223 25.62 12.12 16.85
N GLY A 224 25.04 12.25 18.04
CA GLY A 224 25.74 12.66 19.26
C GLY A 224 26.87 11.71 19.64
N LYS A 225 26.64 10.39 19.57
CA LYS A 225 27.68 9.37 19.80
C LYS A 225 28.79 9.42 18.75
N MET A 226 28.45 9.61 17.47
CA MET A 226 29.45 9.79 16.40
C MET A 226 30.28 11.05 16.63
N GLY A 227 29.65 12.18 16.96
CA GLY A 227 30.34 13.44 17.27
C GLY A 227 31.29 13.31 18.47
N ALA A 228 30.85 12.65 19.55
CA ALA A 228 31.68 12.39 20.72
C ALA A 228 32.88 11.48 20.38
N ALA A 229 32.69 10.44 19.56
CA ALA A 229 33.76 9.55 19.14
C ALA A 229 34.80 10.25 18.26
N VAL A 230 34.36 11.08 17.30
CA VAL A 230 35.26 11.89 16.46
C VAL A 230 36.02 12.92 17.32
N GLY A 231 35.33 13.61 18.23
CA GLY A 231 35.95 14.54 19.16
C GLY A 231 37.00 13.88 20.05
N ALA A 232 36.70 12.70 20.61
CA ALA A 232 37.65 11.92 21.40
C ALA A 232 38.85 11.47 20.56
N ALA A 233 38.65 11.02 19.32
CA ALA A 233 39.73 10.61 18.42
C ALA A 233 40.68 11.76 18.07
N LEU A 234 40.16 12.99 17.92
CA LEU A 234 40.96 14.17 17.62
C LEU A 234 41.69 14.74 18.85
N LEU A 235 41.08 14.66 20.04
CA LEU A 235 41.63 15.25 21.27
C LEU A 235 42.52 14.29 22.07
N ALA A 236 42.34 12.98 21.94
CA ALA A 236 43.17 11.98 22.63
C ALA A 236 44.68 12.14 22.39
N PRO A 237 45.16 12.43 21.16
CA PRO A 237 46.58 12.69 20.92
C PRO A 237 47.10 13.93 21.66
N VAL A 238 46.29 14.99 21.77
CA VAL A 238 46.65 16.23 22.47
C VAL A 238 46.70 16.00 23.98
N GLY A 239 45.71 15.30 24.53
CA GLY A 239 45.71 14.90 25.94
C GLY A 239 46.93 14.05 26.29
N ALA A 240 47.22 13.03 25.49
CA ALA A 240 48.40 12.18 25.68
C ALA A 240 49.72 12.97 25.58
N PHE A 241 49.81 13.95 24.68
CA PHE A 241 50.98 14.83 24.56
C PHE A 241 51.17 15.72 25.80
N LEU A 242 50.10 16.32 26.33
CA LEU A 242 50.16 17.16 27.52
C LEU A 242 50.54 16.36 28.77
N ASP A 243 49.98 15.15 28.93
CA ASP A 243 50.34 14.25 30.03
C ASP A 243 51.80 13.81 29.94
N TRP A 244 52.27 13.43 28.74
CA TRP A 244 53.68 13.12 28.51
C TRP A 244 54.58 14.30 28.87
N PHE A 245 54.24 15.51 28.44
CA PHE A 245 55.00 16.73 28.70
C PHE A 245 55.06 17.06 30.20
N SER A 246 53.93 16.88 30.91
CA SER A 246 53.81 17.10 32.36
C SER A 246 54.64 16.08 33.15
N ILE A 247 54.59 14.79 32.76
CA ILE A 247 55.41 13.72 33.36
C ILE A 247 56.90 14.01 33.17
N ASN A 248 57.32 14.41 31.97
CA ASN A 248 58.72 14.73 31.70
C ASN A 248 59.18 15.98 32.49
N SER A 249 58.31 16.97 32.63
CA SER A 249 58.59 18.17 33.44
C SER A 249 58.72 17.85 34.93
N ARG A 250 57.90 16.93 35.47
CA ARG A 250 57.99 16.46 36.86
C ARG A 250 59.28 15.67 37.11
N LYS A 251 59.67 14.78 36.19
CA LYS A 251 60.95 14.05 36.27
C LYS A 251 62.15 15.00 36.30
N LYS A 252 62.11 16.09 35.53
CA LYS A 252 63.17 17.12 35.53
C LYS A 252 63.29 17.83 36.89
N LYS A 253 62.17 18.20 37.53
CA LYS A 253 62.16 18.80 38.88
C LYS A 253 62.65 17.85 39.97
N GLN A 254 62.33 16.56 39.88
CA GLN A 254 62.77 15.56 40.87
C GLN A 254 64.27 15.22 40.75
N GLY A 255 64.83 15.27 39.54
CA GLY A 255 66.28 15.18 39.32
C GLY A 255 67.05 16.37 39.88
N ASP A 256 66.53 17.58 39.72
CA ASP A 256 67.15 18.83 40.21
C ASP A 256 67.12 18.93 41.75
N THR A 257 66.06 18.42 42.38
CA THR A 257 65.92 18.39 43.86
C THR A 257 66.90 17.40 44.51
N ARG A 258 67.26 16.29 43.84
CA ARG A 258 68.28 15.35 44.34
C ARG A 258 69.72 15.88 44.26
N HIS A 259 70.01 16.81 43.35
CA HIS A 259 71.32 17.45 43.30
C HIS A 259 71.48 18.60 44.32
N ARG A 260 70.40 19.28 44.71
CA ARG A 260 70.45 20.31 45.76
C ARG A 260 70.51 19.78 47.20
N SER A 261 70.10 18.54 47.45
CA SER A 261 70.13 17.94 48.81
C SER A 261 71.50 17.34 49.21
N LEU A 262 72.51 17.38 48.33
CA LEU A 262 73.85 16.83 48.60
C LEU A 262 74.91 17.91 48.90
N ILE A 263 74.51 19.17 49.06
CA ILE A 263 75.42 20.30 49.33
C ILE A 263 75.01 21.05 50.61
N PHE A 264 74.83 20.35 51.74
CA PHE A 264 74.79 20.98 53.08
C PHE A 264 75.18 19.95 54.16
N HIS A 265 76.43 19.52 54.14
CA HIS A 265 77.14 18.99 55.33
C HIS A 265 78.63 19.00 55.00
N ILE A 266 79.38 19.98 55.52
CA ILE A 266 80.81 19.98 55.90
C ILE A 266 81.15 21.40 56.41
N GLY A 267 81.79 21.50 57.58
CA GLY A 267 82.33 22.71 58.22
C GLY A 267 81.52 23.10 59.47
N ASP A 268 81.80 22.50 60.63
CA ASP A 268 82.79 22.93 61.66
C ASP A 268 82.31 24.15 62.48
#